data_AF-A0A023FE73-F1
#
_entry.id   AF-A0A023FE73-F1
#
_cell.length_a   1.000
_cell.length_b   1.000
_cell.length_c   1.000
_cell.angle_alpha   90.00
_cell.angle_beta   90.00
_cell.angle_gamma   90.00
#
_symmetry.space_group_name_H-M   'P 1'
#
loop_
_entity.id
_entity.type
_entity.pdbx_description
1 polymer ?
#
loop_
_entity_poly.entity_id
_entity_poly.type
_entity_poly.pdbx_seq_one_letter_code
_entity_poly.pdbx_strand_id
1 'polypeptide(L)'
;MGFSRVMLFTLLMAFLFSLIVTEEQCSFKIEDTNNCPDNSSEYEDEYSEEDDCNVTSIKPLNLTVINICGNITVTNASYGNHENVYHSQYLGNWSGHFKCLMPCNPLHPTPCTSLGDGACVCIPRMDCPEVGVCAMANVPLGNCDYNISSMQSKVLN
;
A
#
# COMPACT_ATOMS: atom_id res chain seq x y z
N MET A 1 44.19 -28.38 -25.18
CA MET A 1 43.00 -27.94 -24.42
C MET A 1 42.83 -26.44 -24.62
N GLY A 2 42.11 -26.04 -25.68
CA GLY A 2 41.82 -24.64 -25.96
C GLY A 2 40.48 -24.30 -25.35
N PHE A 3 40.47 -23.68 -24.17
CA PHE A 3 39.25 -23.14 -23.60
C PHE A 3 38.80 -21.97 -24.47
N SER A 4 37.79 -22.24 -25.31
CA SER A 4 37.26 -21.30 -26.27
C SER A 4 36.76 -20.05 -25.54
N ARG A 5 37.45 -18.92 -25.77
CA ARG A 5 37.09 -17.59 -25.25
C ARG A 5 35.63 -17.23 -25.52
N VAL A 6 35.04 -17.82 -26.56
CA VAL A 6 33.65 -17.63 -26.98
C VAL A 6 32.65 -18.09 -25.90
N MET A 7 32.94 -19.17 -25.16
CA MET A 7 32.04 -19.67 -24.11
C MET A 7 32.02 -18.79 -22.86
N LEU A 8 33.09 -18.05 -22.59
CA LEU A 8 33.15 -17.15 -21.43
C LEU A 8 32.32 -15.88 -21.69
N PHE A 9 32.34 -15.37 -22.93
CA PHE A 9 31.57 -14.18 -23.31
C PHE A 9 30.06 -14.44 -23.36
N THR A 10 29.63 -15.63 -23.79
CA THR A 10 28.20 -15.97 -23.83
C THR A 10 27.59 -16.10 -22.44
N LEU A 11 28.33 -16.67 -21.48
CA LEU A 11 27.91 -16.73 -20.07
C LEU A 11 27.85 -15.35 -19.41
N LEU A 12 28.79 -14.45 -19.72
CA LEU A 12 28.81 -13.09 -19.17
C LEU A 12 27.63 -12.24 -19.70
N MET A 13 27.28 -12.39 -20.97
CA MET A 13 26.12 -11.72 -21.57
C MET A 13 24.78 -12.27 -21.06
N ALA A 14 24.69 -13.58 -20.79
CA ALA A 14 23.52 -14.16 -20.15
C ALA A 14 23.32 -13.66 -18.71
N PHE A 15 24.42 -13.46 -17.97
CA PHE A 15 24.37 -12.90 -16.61
C PHE A 15 23.97 -11.41 -16.58
N LEU A 16 24.36 -10.64 -17.61
CA LEU A 16 23.97 -9.24 -17.76
C LEU A 16 22.50 -9.09 -18.19
N PHE A 17 21.94 -10.04 -18.93
CA PHE A 17 20.52 -10.01 -19.34
C PHE A 17 19.55 -10.26 -18.17
N SER A 18 19.96 -10.98 -17.12
CA SER A 18 19.12 -11.22 -15.94
C SER A 18 19.02 -10.03 -14.99
N LEU A 19 19.87 -9.00 -15.14
CA LEU A 19 19.86 -7.79 -14.31
C LEU A 19 18.98 -6.67 -14.88
N ILE A 20 18.38 -6.87 -16.04
CA ILE A 20 17.37 -5.95 -16.58
C ILE A 20 16.00 -6.36 -16.01
N VAL A 21 15.88 -6.44 -14.69
CA VAL A 21 14.58 -6.18 -14.06
C VAL A 21 14.36 -4.70 -14.32
N THR A 22 13.56 -4.40 -15.33
CA THR A 22 13.03 -3.07 -15.53
C THR A 22 12.30 -2.71 -14.24
N GLU A 23 12.94 -1.89 -13.41
CA GLU A 23 12.23 -1.02 -12.49
C GLU A 23 11.24 -0.26 -13.37
N GLU A 24 9.97 -0.67 -13.32
CA GLU A 24 8.89 0.14 -13.83
C GLU A 24 8.80 1.33 -12.87
N GLN A 25 9.69 2.29 -13.06
CA GLN A 25 9.68 3.56 -12.36
C GLN A 25 8.31 4.17 -12.62
N CYS A 26 7.52 4.22 -11.55
CA CYS A 26 6.45 5.14 -11.24
C CYS A 26 6.34 6.38 -12.14
N SER A 27 5.93 6.20 -13.39
CA SER A 27 5.75 7.29 -14.34
C SER A 27 4.43 7.10 -15.08
N PHE A 28 3.34 6.99 -14.32
CA PHE A 28 2.01 7.24 -14.83
C PHE A 28 1.56 8.60 -14.29
N LYS A 29 1.58 9.62 -15.14
CA LYS A 29 0.99 10.93 -14.83
C LYS A 29 -0.47 10.91 -15.25
N ILE A 30 -1.37 10.89 -14.27
CA ILE A 30 -2.77 11.25 -14.49
C ILE A 30 -2.84 12.78 -14.41
N GLU A 31 -3.58 13.39 -15.32
CA GLU A 31 -3.81 14.82 -15.36
C GLU A 31 -4.69 15.23 -14.15
N ASP A 32 -4.08 15.93 -13.19
CA ASP A 32 -4.68 16.31 -11.91
C ASP A 32 -5.84 17.29 -12.11
N THR A 33 -7.07 16.80 -11.96
CA THR A 33 -8.19 17.68 -11.59
C THR A 33 -8.15 17.81 -10.07
N ASN A 34 -7.32 18.73 -9.57
CA ASN A 34 -7.18 19.04 -8.15
C ASN A 34 -8.50 19.59 -7.59
N ASN A 35 -9.36 18.69 -7.17
CA ASN A 35 -10.37 18.91 -6.15
C ASN A 35 -10.36 17.64 -5.32
N CYS A 36 -9.70 17.64 -4.16
CA CYS A 36 -10.17 16.77 -3.09
C CYS A 36 -11.57 17.31 -2.78
N PRO A 37 -12.65 16.56 -3.03
CA PRO A 37 -13.93 16.98 -2.51
C PRO A 37 -13.75 17.02 -0.99
N ASP A 38 -13.79 18.23 -0.44
CA ASP A 38 -14.18 18.46 0.96
C ASP A 38 -15.61 17.94 1.09
N ASN A 39 -15.78 16.62 1.07
CA ASN A 39 -16.91 16.03 1.73
C ASN A 39 -16.51 15.95 3.21
N SER A 40 -16.41 17.13 3.82
CA SER A 40 -16.68 17.30 5.23
C SER A 40 -18.16 16.93 5.44
N SER A 41 -18.51 15.66 5.28
CA SER A 41 -19.48 15.10 6.18
C SER A 41 -18.80 15.20 7.53
N GLU A 42 -19.10 16.29 8.22
CA GLU A 42 -18.92 16.51 9.64
C GLU A 42 -19.50 15.27 10.35
N TYR A 43 -18.67 14.24 10.50
CA TYR A 43 -18.90 13.21 11.47
C TYR A 43 -18.40 13.82 12.76
N GLU A 44 -19.35 14.26 13.59
CA GLU A 44 -19.09 14.49 15.00
C GLU A 44 -18.72 13.13 15.61
N ASP A 45 -17.45 12.76 15.49
CA ASP A 45 -16.87 11.67 16.25
C ASP A 45 -16.73 12.18 17.68
N GLU A 46 -17.79 11.98 18.46
CA GLU A 46 -17.79 12.15 19.91
C GLU A 46 -16.82 11.09 20.49
N TYR A 47 -15.54 11.46 20.55
CA TYR A 47 -14.51 10.68 21.23
C TYR A 47 -14.81 10.69 22.73
N SER A 48 -15.63 9.74 23.17
CA SER A 48 -15.62 9.32 24.57
C SER A 48 -14.37 8.47 24.76
N GLU A 49 -13.37 9.01 25.46
CA GLU A 49 -12.30 8.22 26.07
C GLU A 49 -12.92 7.37 27.18
N GLU A 50 -13.62 6.30 26.80
CA GLU A 50 -14.03 5.27 27.72
C GLU A 50 -13.17 4.03 27.48
N ASP A 51 -12.31 3.78 28.47
CA ASP A 51 -11.68 2.49 28.74
C ASP A 51 -12.76 1.40 28.85
N ASP A 52 -13.26 0.91 27.72
CA ASP A 52 -14.12 -0.26 27.68
C ASP A 52 -13.57 -1.30 26.69
N CYS A 53 -13.24 -2.46 27.25
CA CYS A 53 -12.67 -3.61 26.56
C CYS A 53 -13.75 -4.33 25.73
N ASN A 54 -14.44 -3.63 24.83
CA ASN A 54 -15.26 -4.23 23.78
C ASN A 54 -15.53 -3.29 22.60
N VAL A 55 -14.58 -2.43 22.22
CA VAL A 55 -14.65 -1.79 20.90
C VAL A 55 -14.25 -2.81 19.85
N THR A 56 -15.20 -3.23 19.02
CA THR A 56 -14.98 -4.17 17.93
C THR A 56 -14.06 -3.55 16.88
N SER A 57 -12.74 -3.66 17.08
CA SER A 57 -11.73 -3.00 16.26
C SER A 57 -11.87 -3.37 14.79
N ILE A 58 -12.04 -2.36 13.93
CA ILE A 58 -12.00 -2.52 12.48
C ILE A 58 -10.63 -3.04 12.07
N LYS A 59 -10.60 -4.16 11.35
CA LYS A 59 -9.37 -4.81 10.90
C LYS A 59 -9.47 -5.31 9.47
N PRO A 60 -8.35 -5.51 8.77
CA PRO A 60 -8.33 -6.17 7.47
C PRO A 60 -8.92 -7.58 7.56
N LEU A 61 -9.73 -7.96 6.57
CA LEU A 61 -10.42 -9.25 6.50
C LEU A 61 -9.93 -10.08 5.32
N ASN A 62 -9.96 -9.52 4.11
CA ASN A 62 -9.53 -10.23 2.91
C ASN A 62 -9.08 -9.26 1.80
N LEU A 63 -8.35 -9.76 0.81
CA LEU A 63 -8.11 -9.05 -0.45
C LEU A 63 -8.09 -9.99 -1.65
N THR A 64 -8.36 -9.41 -2.81
CA THR A 64 -8.22 -10.07 -4.11
C THR A 64 -7.55 -9.11 -5.09
N VAL A 65 -6.57 -9.60 -5.83
CA VAL A 65 -5.91 -8.84 -6.89
C VAL A 65 -6.48 -9.30 -8.22
N ILE A 66 -6.96 -8.35 -9.02
CA ILE A 66 -7.50 -8.58 -10.34
C ILE A 66 -6.77 -7.73 -11.37
N ASN A 67 -6.62 -8.27 -12.58
CA ASN A 67 -6.17 -7.50 -13.73
C ASN A 67 -7.39 -7.11 -14.55
N ILE A 68 -7.63 -5.81 -14.64
CA ILE A 68 -8.67 -5.23 -15.47
C ILE A 68 -8.03 -4.87 -16.82
N CYS A 69 -8.76 -5.08 -17.91
CA CYS A 69 -8.37 -4.86 -19.31
C CYS A 69 -7.22 -3.86 -19.52
N GLY A 70 -6.14 -4.26 -20.18
CA GLY A 70 -5.07 -3.35 -20.60
C GLY A 70 -4.00 -3.03 -19.56
N ASN A 71 -3.57 -4.03 -18.77
CA ASN A 71 -2.48 -3.96 -17.78
C ASN A 71 -2.78 -3.14 -16.51
N ILE A 72 -4.05 -2.83 -16.22
CA ILE A 72 -4.42 -2.18 -14.95
C ILE A 72 -4.59 -3.27 -13.90
N THR A 73 -3.71 -3.30 -12.90
CA THR A 73 -3.90 -4.13 -11.72
C THR A 73 -4.71 -3.35 -10.67
N VAL A 74 -5.70 -4.01 -10.07
CA VAL A 74 -6.52 -3.46 -8.98
C VAL A 74 -6.55 -4.48 -7.84
N THR A 75 -6.42 -3.99 -6.61
CA THR A 75 -6.62 -4.78 -5.40
C THR A 75 -7.94 -4.39 -4.74
N ASN A 76 -8.87 -5.34 -4.66
CA ASN A 76 -10.09 -5.19 -3.87
C ASN A 76 -9.81 -5.69 -2.46
N ALA A 77 -10.02 -4.87 -1.44
CA ALA A 77 -9.87 -5.26 -0.04
C ALA A 77 -11.20 -5.16 0.71
N SER A 78 -11.38 -6.03 1.70
CA SER A 78 -12.40 -5.92 2.72
C SER A 78 -11.78 -5.78 4.09
N TYR A 79 -12.41 -4.97 4.93
CA TYR A 79 -12.01 -4.69 6.30
C TYR A 79 -13.26 -4.40 7.12
N GLY A 80 -13.18 -4.57 8.43
CA GLY A 80 -14.35 -4.45 9.28
C GLY A 80 -14.27 -5.31 10.52
N ASN A 81 -15.44 -5.62 11.04
CA ASN A 81 -15.64 -6.52 12.16
C ASN A 81 -16.81 -7.48 11.85
N HIS A 82 -17.31 -8.22 12.84
CA HIS A 82 -18.38 -9.19 12.62
C HIS A 82 -19.73 -8.55 12.28
N GLU A 83 -19.91 -7.26 12.59
CA GLU A 83 -21.17 -6.54 12.39
C GLU A 83 -21.16 -5.75 11.08
N ASN A 84 -20.03 -5.11 10.77
CA ASN A 84 -19.88 -4.22 9.64
C ASN A 84 -18.67 -4.62 8.78
N VAL A 85 -18.90 -4.86 7.50
CA VAL A 85 -17.86 -5.15 6.51
C VAL A 85 -17.86 -4.07 5.44
N TYR A 86 -16.71 -3.45 5.26
CA TYR A 86 -16.46 -2.40 4.28
C TYR A 86 -15.59 -2.92 3.14
N HIS A 87 -15.65 -2.24 2.00
CA HIS A 87 -14.90 -2.59 0.81
C HIS A 87 -14.20 -1.37 0.23
N SER A 88 -12.97 -1.53 -0.23
CA SER A 88 -12.22 -0.50 -0.94
C SER A 88 -11.43 -1.10 -2.10
N GLN A 89 -11.20 -0.30 -3.13
CA GLN A 89 -10.41 -0.67 -4.29
C GLN A 89 -9.17 0.20 -4.33
N TYR A 90 -8.03 -0.42 -4.56
CA TYR A 90 -6.73 0.24 -4.65
C TYR A 90 -6.12 -0.05 -6.02
N LEU A 91 -5.67 0.99 -6.71
CA LEU A 91 -4.89 0.81 -7.92
C LEU A 91 -3.56 0.14 -7.58
N GLY A 92 -3.14 -0.81 -8.41
CA GLY A 92 -1.90 -1.57 -8.23
C GLY A 92 -2.04 -2.84 -7.40
N ASN A 93 -0.91 -3.52 -7.18
CA ASN A 93 -0.84 -4.79 -6.46
C ASN A 93 -0.50 -4.60 -4.99
N TRP A 94 -1.50 -4.69 -4.11
CA TRP A 94 -1.35 -4.52 -2.66
C TRP A 94 -1.34 -5.83 -1.89
N SER A 95 -1.15 -6.97 -2.56
CA SER A 95 -1.23 -8.30 -1.94
C SER A 95 -0.29 -8.51 -0.74
N GLY A 96 0.89 -7.90 -0.77
CA GLY A 96 1.86 -7.95 0.34
C GLY A 96 1.39 -7.24 1.62
N HIS A 97 0.33 -6.42 1.54
CA HIS A 97 -0.19 -5.66 2.68
C HIS A 97 -1.44 -6.28 3.32
N PHE A 98 -1.76 -7.56 3.04
CA PHE A 98 -2.96 -8.26 3.54
C PHE A 98 -3.29 -8.03 5.02
N LYS A 99 -2.28 -8.01 5.89
CA LYS A 99 -2.46 -7.83 7.32
C LYS A 99 -2.80 -6.40 7.75
N CYS A 100 -2.61 -5.43 6.86
CA CYS A 100 -2.74 -4.01 7.16
C CYS A 100 -3.78 -3.30 6.28
N LEU A 101 -4.06 -3.80 5.07
CA LEU A 101 -4.71 -3.04 4.01
C LEU A 101 -6.14 -2.60 4.36
N MET A 102 -6.27 -1.33 4.75
CA MET A 102 -7.52 -0.59 4.97
C MET A 102 -7.24 0.92 4.85
N PRO A 103 -8.25 1.78 4.64
CA PRO A 103 -8.06 3.23 4.66
C PRO A 103 -7.64 3.71 6.05
N CYS A 104 -6.92 4.83 6.10
CA CYS A 104 -6.59 5.49 7.37
C CYS A 104 -6.57 7.01 7.20
N ASN A 105 -6.78 7.71 8.31
CA ASN A 105 -6.53 9.14 8.40
C ASN A 105 -5.08 9.33 8.92
N PRO A 106 -4.17 9.97 8.16
CA PRO A 106 -2.80 10.21 8.60
C PRO A 106 -2.69 11.10 9.85
N LEU A 107 -3.69 11.93 10.15
CA LEU A 107 -3.79 12.71 11.39
C LEU A 107 -4.18 11.84 12.61
N HIS A 108 -4.85 10.71 12.37
CA HIS A 108 -5.28 9.75 13.40
C HIS A 108 -4.82 8.32 13.05
N PRO A 109 -3.49 8.04 13.09
CA PRO A 109 -2.93 6.79 12.58
C PRO A 109 -3.14 5.58 13.51
N THR A 110 -3.63 5.78 14.73
CA THR A 110 -3.75 4.74 15.76
C THR A 110 -4.51 3.48 15.32
N PRO A 111 -5.67 3.57 14.62
CA PRO A 111 -6.39 2.39 14.13
C PRO A 111 -5.53 1.52 13.20
N CYS A 112 -4.57 2.14 12.52
CA CYS A 112 -3.63 1.46 11.66
C CYS A 112 -2.49 0.79 12.45
N THR A 113 -1.85 1.57 13.32
CA THR A 113 -0.65 1.13 14.04
C THR A 113 -0.96 0.10 15.13
N SER A 114 -2.21 0.04 15.60
CA SER A 114 -2.68 -0.94 16.58
C SER A 114 -2.96 -2.33 16.01
N LEU A 115 -2.85 -2.53 14.68
CA LEU A 115 -3.14 -3.81 14.02
C LEU A 115 -2.20 -4.99 14.38
N GLY A 116 -1.21 -4.79 15.26
CA GLY A 116 -0.50 -5.83 16.01
C GLY A 116 0.47 -6.73 15.21
N ASP A 117 0.02 -7.32 14.12
CA ASP A 117 0.65 -8.50 13.51
C ASP A 117 1.43 -8.22 12.21
N GLY A 118 1.54 -6.95 11.82
CA GLY A 118 2.03 -6.55 10.49
C GLY A 118 2.90 -5.31 10.42
N ALA A 119 3.37 -4.74 11.55
CA ALA A 119 4.11 -3.47 11.55
C ALA A 119 3.45 -2.41 10.63
N CYS A 120 2.14 -2.25 10.79
CA CYS A 120 1.32 -1.45 9.90
C CYS A 120 1.58 0.05 10.12
N VAL A 121 1.66 0.80 9.04
CA VAL A 121 1.84 2.25 9.04
C VAL A 121 0.78 2.90 8.17
N CYS A 122 0.29 4.06 8.60
CA CYS A 122 -0.61 4.87 7.78
C CYS A 122 0.23 5.75 6.85
N ILE A 123 0.04 5.57 5.54
CA ILE A 123 0.79 6.29 4.51
C ILE A 123 -0.14 7.27 3.81
N PRO A 124 0.14 8.57 3.85
CA PRO A 124 -0.66 9.56 3.16
C PRO A 124 -0.50 9.42 1.65
N ARG A 125 -1.58 9.70 0.93
CA ARG A 125 -1.51 9.98 -0.51
C ARG A 125 -0.72 11.25 -0.78
N MET A 126 -0.11 11.35 -1.96
CA MET A 126 0.63 12.54 -2.36
C MET A 126 -0.29 13.66 -2.86
N ASP A 127 -1.38 13.31 -3.54
CA ASP A 127 -2.37 14.24 -4.09
C ASP A 127 -3.39 14.72 -3.05
N CYS A 128 -3.66 13.91 -2.02
CA CYS A 128 -4.57 14.26 -0.92
C CYS A 128 -4.04 13.76 0.44
N PRO A 129 -3.13 14.50 1.11
CA PRO A 129 -2.41 14.02 2.30
C PRO A 129 -3.26 13.73 3.54
N GLU A 130 -4.52 14.16 3.56
CA GLU A 130 -5.48 13.87 4.64
C GLU A 130 -6.10 12.47 4.54
N VAL A 131 -5.94 11.81 3.39
CA VAL A 131 -6.39 10.43 3.16
C VAL A 131 -5.17 9.54 2.97
N GLY A 132 -5.15 8.42 3.69
CA GLY A 132 -4.05 7.46 3.65
C GLY A 132 -4.51 6.02 3.50
N VAL A 133 -3.52 5.14 3.38
CA VAL A 133 -3.69 3.70 3.37
C VAL A 133 -2.82 3.06 4.45
N CYS A 134 -3.38 2.08 5.14
CA CYS A 134 -2.62 1.20 6.01
C CYS A 134 -1.81 0.20 5.20
N ALA A 135 -0.50 0.24 5.35
CA ALA A 135 0.42 -0.62 4.65
C ALA A 135 1.41 -1.27 5.62
N MET A 136 1.76 -2.53 5.36
CA MET A 136 2.87 -3.20 6.02
C MET A 136 4.18 -2.46 5.72
N ALA A 137 4.93 -2.11 6.77
CA ALA A 137 6.28 -1.54 6.60
C ALA A 137 7.21 -2.51 5.85
N ASN A 138 8.18 -1.97 5.12
CA ASN A 138 9.17 -2.73 4.33
C ASN A 138 8.59 -3.62 3.21
N VAL A 139 7.32 -3.47 2.87
CA VAL A 139 6.70 -4.07 1.69
C VAL A 139 6.54 -2.99 0.62
N PRO A 140 6.94 -3.23 -0.65
CA PRO A 140 6.73 -2.27 -1.73
C PRO A 140 5.25 -1.92 -1.89
N LEU A 141 4.96 -0.62 -2.03
CA LEU A 141 3.60 -0.13 -2.25
C LEU A 141 3.04 -0.65 -3.57
N GLY A 142 1.71 -0.81 -3.63
CA GLY A 142 1.06 -1.33 -4.83
C GLY A 142 1.06 -0.35 -6.00
N ASN A 143 1.19 0.95 -5.73
CA ASN A 143 1.32 2.00 -6.73
C ASN A 143 2.15 3.18 -6.20
N CYS A 144 2.19 4.25 -6.99
CA CYS A 144 3.05 5.39 -6.80
C CYS A 144 2.34 6.62 -6.23
N ASP A 145 1.06 6.51 -5.88
CA ASP A 145 0.23 7.65 -5.45
C ASP A 145 0.48 8.04 -3.98
N TYR A 146 1.36 7.31 -3.30
CA TYR A 146 1.58 7.39 -1.87
C TYR A 146 3.03 7.75 -1.54
N ASN A 147 3.23 8.47 -0.44
CA ASN A 147 4.55 8.96 -0.06
C ASN A 147 5.44 7.87 0.55
N ILE A 148 6.30 7.27 -0.28
CA ILE A 148 7.26 6.22 0.09
C ILE A 148 8.26 6.68 1.16
N SER A 149 8.57 7.99 1.23
CA SER A 149 9.52 8.55 2.21
C SER A 149 9.06 8.33 3.66
N SER A 150 7.74 8.19 3.87
CA SER A 150 7.16 7.87 5.18
C SER A 150 7.54 6.47 5.69
N MET A 151 7.86 5.53 4.80
CA MET A 151 8.28 4.16 5.17
C MET A 151 9.77 4.10 5.55
N GLN A 152 10.63 4.91 4.92
CA GLN A 152 12.09 4.86 5.14
C GLN A 152 12.53 5.51 6.47
N SER A 153 11.76 6.46 7.00
CA SER A 153 12.09 7.14 8.25
C SER A 153 12.01 6.25 9.50
N LYS A 154 11.36 5.08 9.42
CA LYS A 154 11.20 4.15 10.57
C LYS A 154 12.24 3.02 10.62
N VAL A 155 13.10 2.89 9.61
CA VAL A 155 14.15 1.84 9.54
C VAL A 155 15.45 2.27 10.22
N LEU A 156 15.58 3.55 10.59
CA LEU A 156 16.83 4.15 11.07
C LEU A 156 16.83 4.60 12.54
N ASN A 157 15.79 4.26 13.32
CA ASN A 157 15.76 4.50 14.77
C ASN A 157 15.50 3.22 15.55
#